data_AF-A0A937PL96-F1
#
_entry.id   AF-A0A937PL96-F1
#
_cell.length_a   1.000
_cell.length_b   1.000
_cell.length_c   1.000
_cell.angle_alpha   90.00
_cell.angle_beta   90.00
_cell.angle_gamma   90.00
#
_symmetry.space_group_name_H-M   'P 1'
#
loop_
_entity.id
_entity.type
_entity.pdbx_description
1 polymer ?
#
loop_
_entity_poly.entity_id
_entity_poly.type
_entity_poly.pdbx_seq_one_letter_code
_entity_poly.pdbx_strand_id
1 'polypeptide(L)'
;MKKLIATGVILPALLLAAGCEKKVKLTFLNRSSESLDLKVTPPGKGPVDMGTLIANGGMLKYEVKVDEDDLPAPCFWKAGHHSGQVLVVKASPKVILVEIRAGGPADKRDVIKKKTHVDVKDTLIDEKGPVVE
;
A
#
# COMPACT_ATOMS: atom_id res chain seq x y z
N MET A 1 20.85 58.72 -26.17
CA MET A 1 21.02 57.31 -25.76
C MET A 1 20.35 57.14 -24.39
N LYS A 2 19.18 56.50 -24.31
CA LYS A 2 18.44 56.31 -23.05
C LYS A 2 18.67 54.87 -22.57
N LYS A 3 19.33 54.70 -21.43
CA LYS A 3 19.54 53.39 -20.80
C LYS A 3 18.27 53.00 -20.04
N LEU A 4 17.60 51.93 -20.47
CA LEU A 4 16.53 51.28 -19.71
C LEU A 4 17.17 50.40 -18.64
N ILE A 5 16.91 50.74 -17.38
CA ILE A 5 17.25 49.93 -16.21
C ILE A 5 16.08 48.96 -16.02
N ALA A 6 16.28 47.70 -16.40
CA ALA A 6 15.31 46.64 -16.18
C ALA A 6 15.47 46.12 -14.74
N THR A 7 14.64 46.61 -13.83
CA THR A 7 14.51 46.11 -12.45
C THR A 7 13.88 44.71 -12.51
N GLY A 8 14.71 43.67 -12.45
CA GLY A 8 14.25 42.29 -12.36
C GLY A 8 13.59 42.03 -11.02
N VAL A 9 12.29 41.73 -11.05
CA VAL A 9 11.54 41.23 -9.89
C VAL A 9 11.94 39.77 -9.69
N ILE A 10 12.72 39.51 -8.64
CA ILE A 10 13.00 38.15 -8.18
C ILE A 10 11.76 37.67 -7.43
N LEU A 11 10.93 36.86 -8.09
CA LEU A 11 9.82 36.17 -7.43
C LEU A 11 10.42 35.04 -6.56
N PRO A 12 10.24 35.05 -5.22
CA PRO A 12 10.59 33.89 -4.42
C PRO A 12 9.63 32.76 -4.78
N ALA A 13 10.15 31.70 -5.37
CA ALA A 13 9.42 30.46 -5.54
C ALA A 13 9.13 29.89 -4.15
N LEU A 14 7.90 30.07 -3.66
CA LEU A 14 7.38 29.29 -2.55
C LEU A 14 7.42 27.83 -3.00
N LEU A 15 8.40 27.09 -2.49
CA LEU A 15 8.36 25.63 -2.41
C LEU A 15 7.16 25.29 -1.55
N LEU A 16 6.00 25.11 -2.17
CA LEU A 16 4.89 24.41 -1.57
C LEU A 16 5.47 23.05 -1.18
N ALA A 17 5.66 22.82 0.12
CA ALA A 17 5.84 21.50 0.67
C ALA A 17 4.55 20.75 0.36
N ALA A 18 4.47 20.20 -0.85
CA ALA A 18 3.56 19.13 -1.15
C ALA A 18 4.01 17.99 -0.25
N GLY A 19 3.40 17.90 0.94
CA GLY A 19 3.60 16.76 1.83
C GLY A 19 3.40 15.51 0.99
N CYS A 20 4.48 14.78 0.75
CA CYS A 20 4.39 13.55 -0.02
C CYS A 20 3.52 12.60 0.80
N GLU A 21 2.33 12.29 0.29
CA GLU A 21 1.44 11.33 0.94
C GLU A 21 1.76 9.92 0.43
N LYS A 22 2.04 9.01 1.35
CA LYS A 22 2.16 7.58 1.06
C LYS A 22 0.77 6.95 1.04
N LYS A 23 0.39 6.42 -0.13
CA LYS A 23 -0.84 5.65 -0.33
C LYS A 23 -0.55 4.15 -0.41
N VAL A 24 -1.22 3.36 0.43
CA VAL A 24 -1.12 1.89 0.43
C VAL A 24 -2.51 1.27 0.45
N LYS A 25 -2.77 0.36 -0.48
CA LYS A 25 -4.02 -0.41 -0.56
C LYS A 25 -3.87 -1.72 0.21
N LEU A 26 -4.60 -1.85 1.31
CA LEU A 26 -4.76 -3.11 2.03
C LEU A 26 -5.87 -3.91 1.37
N THR A 27 -5.59 -5.16 1.03
CA THR A 27 -6.60 -6.13 0.59
C THR A 27 -6.71 -7.19 1.65
N PHE A 28 -7.87 -7.31 2.28
CA PHE A 28 -8.16 -8.36 3.25
C PHE A 28 -8.84 -9.51 2.52
N LEU A 29 -8.32 -10.73 2.68
CA LEU A 29 -8.86 -11.94 2.09
C LEU A 29 -9.23 -12.91 3.21
N ASN A 30 -10.50 -13.27 3.30
CA ASN A 30 -10.98 -14.25 4.25
C ASN A 30 -10.87 -15.66 3.67
N ARG A 31 -9.98 -16.48 4.22
CA ARG A 31 -9.80 -17.89 3.91
C ARG A 31 -10.42 -18.81 4.97
N SER A 32 -11.07 -18.26 5.98
CA SER A 32 -11.81 -19.05 6.98
C SER A 32 -13.17 -19.49 6.41
N SER A 33 -13.78 -20.47 7.08
CA SER A 33 -15.12 -20.97 6.77
C SER A 33 -16.25 -20.07 7.28
N GLU A 34 -15.92 -19.01 8.03
CA GLU A 34 -16.89 -18.12 8.67
C GLU A 34 -16.82 -16.72 8.06
N SER A 35 -17.94 -16.03 8.05
CA SER A 35 -17.97 -14.60 7.68
C SER A 35 -17.50 -13.76 8.87
N LEU A 36 -16.67 -12.74 8.61
CA LEU A 36 -16.01 -11.96 9.66
C LEU A 36 -16.27 -10.46 9.47
N ASP A 37 -16.75 -9.78 10.50
CA ASP A 37 -16.87 -8.31 10.47
C ASP A 37 -15.50 -7.67 10.61
N LEU A 38 -15.09 -6.92 9.59
CA LEU A 38 -13.78 -6.29 9.50
C LEU A 38 -13.85 -4.84 10.00
N LYS A 39 -12.99 -4.53 10.96
CA LYS A 39 -12.70 -3.16 11.42
C LYS A 39 -11.23 -2.85 11.19
N VAL A 40 -10.94 -1.65 10.72
CA VAL A 40 -9.58 -1.16 10.50
C VAL A 40 -9.39 0.11 11.32
N THR A 41 -8.27 0.23 12.03
CA THR A 41 -7.87 1.45 12.75
C THR A 41 -6.65 2.03 12.03
N PRO A 42 -6.87 3.03 11.15
CA PRO A 42 -5.80 3.67 10.40
C PRO A 42 -4.90 4.50 11.33
N PRO A 43 -3.66 4.81 10.90
CA PRO A 43 -2.77 5.67 11.67
C PRO A 43 -3.41 7.02 12.00
N GLY A 44 -3.31 7.46 13.26
CA GLY A 44 -3.84 8.74 13.72
C GLY A 44 -5.36 8.88 13.69
N LYS A 45 -6.11 7.81 13.40
CA LYS A 45 -7.58 7.82 13.22
C LYS A 45 -8.25 6.75 14.09
N GLY A 46 -9.55 6.95 14.35
CA GLY A 46 -10.38 5.97 15.05
C GLY A 46 -10.69 4.73 14.20
N PRO A 47 -11.24 3.67 14.81
CA PRO A 47 -11.69 2.48 14.09
C PRO A 47 -12.76 2.81 13.04
N VAL A 48 -12.62 2.21 11.86
CA VAL A 48 -13.54 2.30 10.72
C VAL A 48 -14.11 0.90 10.48
N ASP A 49 -15.43 0.82 10.40
CA ASP A 49 -16.12 -0.40 10.00
C ASP A 49 -16.03 -0.57 8.48
N MET A 50 -15.49 -1.70 8.04
CA MET A 50 -15.34 -2.04 6.62
C MET A 50 -16.46 -2.95 6.13
N GLY A 51 -17.30 -3.47 7.03
CA GLY A 51 -18.32 -4.46 6.75
C GLY A 51 -17.82 -5.91 6.83
N THR A 52 -18.64 -6.82 6.34
CA THR A 52 -18.42 -8.26 6.50
C THR A 52 -17.56 -8.86 5.38
N LEU A 53 -16.45 -9.48 5.74
CA LEU A 53 -15.67 -10.37 4.89
C LEU A 53 -16.36 -11.73 4.79
N ILE A 54 -16.96 -12.02 3.63
CA ILE A 54 -17.61 -13.31 3.36
C ILE A 54 -16.60 -14.48 3.49
N ALA A 55 -17.07 -15.60 4.04
CA ALA A 55 -16.31 -16.85 4.14
C ALA A 55 -15.73 -17.33 2.80
N ASN A 56 -14.70 -18.19 2.86
CA ASN A 56 -14.18 -18.96 1.72
C ASN A 56 -13.74 -18.14 0.50
N GLY A 57 -13.17 -16.95 0.72
CA GLY A 57 -12.53 -16.15 -0.34
C GLY A 57 -13.02 -14.72 -0.45
N GLY A 58 -13.91 -14.26 0.44
CA GLY A 58 -14.38 -12.88 0.46
C GLY A 58 -13.23 -11.87 0.61
N MET A 59 -13.33 -10.76 -0.12
CA MET A 59 -12.31 -9.72 -0.11
C MET A 59 -12.89 -8.34 0.18
N LEU A 60 -12.17 -7.56 0.99
CA LEU A 60 -12.42 -6.13 1.18
C LEU A 60 -11.13 -5.35 0.93
N LYS A 61 -11.26 -4.14 0.37
CA LYS A 61 -10.12 -3.28 0.05
C LYS A 61 -10.22 -1.99 0.85
N TYR A 62 -9.12 -1.57 1.45
CA TYR A 62 -9.00 -0.32 2.20
C TYR A 62 -7.77 0.46 1.71
N GLU A 63 -7.92 1.76 1.48
CA GLU A 63 -6.79 2.64 1.13
C GLU A 63 -6.34 3.41 2.37
N VAL A 64 -5.12 3.14 2.82
CA VAL A 64 -4.44 3.89 3.88
C VAL A 64 -3.67 5.03 3.24
N LYS A 65 -3.90 6.23 3.74
CA LYS A 65 -3.19 7.46 3.38
C LYS A 65 -2.44 7.95 4.62
N VAL A 66 -1.14 8.14 4.49
CA VAL A 66 -0.26 8.60 5.58
C VAL A 66 0.69 9.64 5.01
N ASP A 67 0.86 10.76 5.70
CA ASP A 67 1.91 11.71 5.37
C ASP A 67 3.29 11.05 5.55
N GLU A 68 4.23 11.31 4.63
CA GLU A 68 5.55 10.65 4.68
C GLU A 68 6.36 10.98 5.93
N ASP A 69 6.06 12.09 6.59
CA ASP A 69 6.67 12.54 7.85
C ASP A 69 6.16 11.76 9.06
N ASP A 70 4.98 11.14 8.96
CA ASP A 70 4.37 10.31 10.00
C ASP A 70 4.75 8.82 9.88
N LEU A 71 5.63 8.47 8.93
CA LEU A 71 6.12 7.11 8.75
C LEU A 71 7.28 6.80 9.73
N PRO A 72 7.33 5.60 10.33
CA PRO A 72 6.46 4.45 10.08
C PRO A 72 5.13 4.50 10.85
N ALA A 73 4.06 4.11 10.18
CA ALA A 73 2.70 4.31 10.67
C ALA A 73 1.95 2.97 10.81
N PRO A 74 1.55 2.55 12.04
CA PRO A 74 0.85 1.29 12.25
C PRO A 74 -0.64 1.41 11.89
N CYS A 75 -1.13 0.47 11.09
CA CYS A 75 -2.55 0.30 10.78
C CYS A 75 -3.04 -1.00 11.40
N PHE A 76 -3.95 -0.93 12.36
CA PHE A 76 -4.48 -2.10 13.05
C PHE A 76 -5.74 -2.61 12.37
N TRP A 77 -6.02 -3.89 12.51
CA TRP A 77 -7.26 -4.48 12.01
C TRP A 77 -7.78 -5.57 12.94
N LYS A 78 -9.09 -5.77 12.91
CA LYS A 78 -9.80 -6.82 13.63
C LYS A 78 -10.88 -7.41 12.72
N ALA A 79 -10.93 -8.73 12.60
CA ALA A 79 -11.91 -9.47 11.83
C ALA A 79 -12.47 -10.62 12.70
N GLY A 80 -13.62 -10.40 13.34
CA GLY A 80 -14.14 -11.32 14.36
C GLY A 80 -13.14 -11.50 15.53
N HIS A 81 -12.70 -12.75 15.76
CA HIS A 81 -11.69 -13.10 16.76
C HIS A 81 -10.24 -12.92 16.27
N HIS A 82 -10.03 -12.64 14.98
CA HIS A 82 -8.72 -12.37 14.42
C HIS A 82 -8.36 -10.89 14.53
N SER A 83 -7.08 -10.59 14.75
CA SER A 83 -6.58 -9.22 14.73
C SER A 83 -5.12 -9.19 14.31
N GLY A 84 -4.67 -8.04 13.85
CA GLY A 84 -3.27 -7.84 13.52
C GLY A 84 -2.95 -6.39 13.21
N GLN A 85 -1.74 -6.17 12.71
CA GLN A 85 -1.26 -4.87 12.31
C GLN A 85 -0.51 -4.95 10.98
N VAL A 86 -0.61 -3.89 10.19
CA VAL A 86 0.22 -3.64 9.01
C VAL A 86 1.01 -2.37 9.28
N LEU A 87 2.33 -2.46 9.33
CA LEU A 87 3.20 -1.29 9.47
C LEU A 87 3.46 -0.69 8.09
N VAL A 88 2.98 0.53 7.87
CA VAL A 88 3.26 1.29 6.66
C VAL A 88 4.60 2.01 6.83
N VAL A 89 5.53 1.75 5.92
CA VAL A 89 6.85 2.39 5.86
C VAL A 89 7.08 2.97 4.47
N LYS A 90 8.11 3.81 4.29
CA LYS A 90 8.43 4.42 2.98
C LYS A 90 8.62 3.36 1.87
N ALA A 91 9.26 2.24 2.21
CA ALA A 91 9.47 1.09 1.31
C ALA A 91 8.24 0.17 1.11
N SER A 92 7.12 0.39 1.80
CA SER A 92 5.94 -0.46 1.65
C SER A 92 5.45 -0.46 0.20
N PRO A 93 5.03 -1.64 -0.33
CA PRO A 93 4.45 -1.72 -1.67
C PRO A 93 3.12 -0.95 -1.72
N LYS A 94 2.69 -0.59 -2.94
CA LYS A 94 1.39 0.07 -3.17
C LYS A 94 0.20 -0.81 -2.74
N VAL A 95 0.37 -2.13 -2.73
CA VAL A 95 -0.66 -3.10 -2.37
C VAL A 95 -0.08 -4.09 -1.36
N ILE A 96 -0.81 -4.32 -0.27
CA ILE A 96 -0.52 -5.33 0.76
C ILE A 96 -1.73 -6.25 0.86
N LEU A 97 -1.50 -7.55 0.77
CA LEU A 97 -2.52 -8.58 0.98
C LEU A 97 -2.42 -9.08 2.43
N VAL A 98 -3.55 -9.09 3.13
CA VAL A 98 -3.71 -9.63 4.48
C VAL A 98 -4.65 -10.84 4.36
N GLU A 99 -4.11 -12.04 4.53
CA GLU A 99 -4.90 -13.27 4.51
C GLU A 99 -5.32 -13.66 5.93
N ILE A 100 -6.63 -13.80 6.16
CA ILE A 100 -7.20 -14.23 7.44
C ILE A 100 -7.55 -15.72 7.34
N ARG A 101 -6.91 -16.56 8.15
CA ARG A 101 -7.10 -18.02 8.14
C ARG A 101 -7.58 -18.52 9.50
N ALA A 102 -8.38 -19.58 9.50
CA ALA A 102 -8.77 -20.28 10.72
C ALA A 102 -7.52 -20.81 11.45
N GLY A 103 -7.44 -20.58 12.77
CA GLY A 103 -6.28 -20.97 13.58
C GLY A 103 -4.99 -20.16 13.34
N GLY A 104 -5.04 -19.10 12.53
CA GLY A 104 -3.93 -18.15 12.38
C GLY A 104 -3.68 -17.34 13.66
N PRO A 105 -2.43 -16.97 13.97
CA PRO A 105 -2.07 -16.44 15.28
C PRO A 105 -2.83 -15.13 15.58
N ALA A 106 -3.43 -15.06 16.77
CA ALA A 106 -4.05 -13.85 17.31
C ALA A 106 -3.01 -12.80 17.74
N ASP A 107 -1.72 -13.12 17.69
CA ASP A 107 -0.64 -12.24 18.13
C ASP A 107 0.70 -12.77 17.59
N LYS A 108 1.64 -11.85 17.32
CA LYS A 108 3.01 -12.03 16.76
C LYS A 108 3.17 -11.62 15.28
N ARG A 109 3.40 -10.32 15.09
CA ARG A 109 4.25 -9.69 14.06
C ARG A 109 4.35 -10.48 12.74
N ASP A 110 3.33 -10.36 11.88
CA ASP A 110 3.47 -10.74 10.47
C ASP A 110 4.39 -9.73 9.75
N VAL A 111 5.69 -9.99 9.81
CA VAL A 111 6.65 -9.42 8.88
C VAL A 111 6.37 -10.04 7.52
N ILE A 112 5.88 -9.22 6.59
CA ILE A 112 5.59 -9.59 5.20
C ILE A 112 6.83 -10.25 4.57
N LYS A 113 6.89 -11.58 4.54
CA LYS A 113 7.79 -12.32 3.63
C LYS A 113 7.14 -12.35 2.26
N LYS A 114 7.42 -11.34 1.43
CA LYS A 114 7.15 -11.39 0.00
C LYS A 114 7.96 -12.55 -0.62
N LYS A 115 7.30 -13.61 -1.07
CA LYS A 115 7.74 -14.36 -2.26
C LYS A 115 6.83 -13.94 -3.40
N THR A 116 7.25 -12.92 -4.14
CA THR A 116 6.68 -12.64 -5.45
C THR A 116 7.41 -13.57 -6.42
N HIS A 117 6.80 -14.69 -6.79
CA HIS A 117 7.22 -15.45 -7.97
C HIS A 117 6.82 -14.59 -9.17
N VAL A 118 7.78 -13.91 -9.79
CA VAL A 118 7.59 -13.29 -11.10
C VAL A 118 8.07 -14.34 -12.09
N ASP A 119 7.13 -15.07 -12.68
CA ASP A 119 7.38 -15.74 -13.95
C ASP A 119 7.52 -14.65 -15.02
N VAL A 120 8.77 -14.22 -15.26
CA VAL A 120 9.10 -13.47 -16.48
C VAL A 120 9.21 -14.51 -17.58
N LYS A 121 8.14 -14.72 -18.33
CA LYS A 121 8.28 -15.22 -19.71
C LYS A 121 8.89 -14.09 -20.52
N ASP A 122 10.21 -14.10 -20.66
CA ASP A 122 10.90 -13.36 -21.70
C ASP A 122 10.50 -13.94 -23.06
N THR A 123 9.39 -13.44 -23.61
CA THR A 123 9.17 -13.47 -25.05
C THR A 123 9.64 -12.13 -25.59
N LEU A 124 10.95 -11.99 -25.74
CA LEU A 124 11.53 -10.98 -26.61
C LEU A 124 11.35 -11.46 -28.05
N ILE A 125 10.55 -10.69 -28.77
CA ILE A 125 10.41 -10.71 -30.22
C ILE A 125 11.69 -10.08 -30.75
N ASP A 126 12.49 -10.82 -31.53
CA ASP A 126 13.54 -10.23 -32.35
C ASP A 126 13.35 -10.72 -33.79
N GLU A 127 12.80 -9.84 -34.62
CA GLU A 127 12.93 -9.91 -36.06
C GLU A 127 14.38 -9.55 -36.42
N LYS A 128 15.17 -10.54 -36.84
CA LYS A 128 16.23 -10.42 -37.86
C LYS A 128 16.95 -11.76 -38.10
N GLY A 129 16.90 -12.27 -39.34
CA GLY A 129 17.98 -13.12 -39.88
C GLY A 129 19.27 -12.31 -40.07
N PRO A 130 20.44 -12.88 -40.47
CA PRO A 130 20.61 -13.98 -41.45
C PRO A 130 21.67 -15.10 -41.12
N VAL A 131 21.52 -16.23 -41.83
CA VAL A 131 22.49 -17.11 -42.56
C VAL A 131 23.83 -17.58 -41.90
N VAL A 132 24.14 -18.86 -42.18
CA VAL A 132 25.43 -19.59 -42.36
C VAL A 132 25.96 -20.38 -41.16
N GLU A 133 25.85 -21.72 -41.22
CA GLU A 133 26.95 -22.63 -41.63
C GLU A 133 26.39 -23.88 -42.32
#